data_AF-A0A098GA98-F1
#
_entry.id   AF-A0A098GA98-F1
#
_cell.length_a   1.000
_cell.length_b   1.000
_cell.length_c   1.000
_cell.angle_alpha   90.00
_cell.angle_beta   90.00
_cell.angle_gamma   90.00
#
_symmetry.space_group_name_H-M   'P 1'
#
loop_
_entity.id
_entity.type
_entity.pdbx_description
1 polymer ?
#
loop_
_entity_poly.entity_id
_entity_poly.type
_entity_poly.pdbx_seq_one_letter_code
_entity_poly.pdbx_strand_id
1 'polypeptide(L)' 'MMIIDHVDNQIIKMIVNGCHVNDIAEDTKKSKRYILYRLSDLKTSFNCKTTPQLIYMLATSGLIK' A
#
# COMPACT_ATOMS: atom_id res chain seq x y z
N MET A 1 7.55 -16.43 -2.68
CA MET A 1 7.38 -15.92 -1.31
C MET A 1 7.29 -14.41 -1.44
N MET A 2 6.08 -13.84 -1.36
CA MET A 2 5.92 -12.40 -1.57
C MET A 2 6.30 -11.67 -0.28
N ILE A 3 7.30 -10.81 -0.39
CA ILE A 3 7.80 -9.98 0.69
C ILE A 3 7.22 -8.61 0.41
N ILE A 4 6.44 -8.05 1.36
CA ILE A 4 6.10 -6.62 1.34
C ILE A 4 7.43 -5.88 1.29
N ASP A 5 7.74 -5.27 0.15
CA ASP A 5 9.02 -4.60 -0.02
C ASP A 5 9.00 -3.21 0.62
N HIS A 6 10.15 -2.54 0.59
CA HIS A 6 10.29 -1.23 1.20
C HIS A 6 9.32 -0.19 0.61
N VAL A 7 9.03 -0.28 -0.69
CA VAL A 7 8.15 0.65 -1.40
C VAL A 7 6.70 0.40 -1.02
N ASP A 8 6.27 -0.85 -0.94
CA ASP A 8 4.93 -1.19 -0.46
C ASP A 8 4.69 -0.67 0.95
N ASN A 9 5.66 -0.85 1.84
CA ASN A 9 5.57 -0.37 3.21
C ASN A 9 5.46 1.16 3.28
N GLN A 10 6.22 1.89 2.46
CA GLN A 10 6.09 3.34 2.35
C GLN A 10 4.70 3.75 1.87
N ILE A 11 4.22 3.14 0.77
CA ILE A 11 2.88 3.42 0.22
C ILE A 11 1.80 3.19 1.29
N ILE A 12 1.83 2.05 1.97
CA ILE A 12 0.83 1.70 2.99
C ILE A 12 0.87 2.70 4.15
N LYS A 13 2.05 3.05 4.66
CA LYS A 13 2.20 4.03 5.75
C LYS A 13 1.64 5.40 5.38
N MET A 14 1.94 5.89 4.19
CA MET A 14 1.42 7.18 3.75
C MET A 14 -0.10 7.17 3.59
N ILE A 15 -0.69 6.06 3.10
CA ILE A 15 -2.16 5.94 3.03
C ILE A 15 -2.78 5.91 4.43
N VAL A 16 -2.17 5.19 5.39
CA VAL A 16 -2.62 5.16 6.79
C VAL A 16 -2.59 6.57 7.41
N ASN A 17 -1.60 7.38 7.03
CA ASN A 17 -1.49 8.78 7.45
C ASN A 17 -2.44 9.74 6.69
N GLY A 18 -3.27 9.23 5.78
CA GLY A 18 -4.26 10.01 5.03
C GLY A 18 -3.73 10.69 3.76
N CYS A 19 -2.51 10.38 3.31
CA CYS A 19 -1.96 10.96 2.08
C CYS A 19 -2.72 10.50 0.84
N HIS A 20 -2.87 11.38 -0.14
CA HIS A 20 -3.44 11.02 -1.44
C HIS A 20 -2.40 10.35 -2.32
N VAL A 21 -2.85 9.54 -3.29
CA VAL A 21 -1.97 8.82 -4.21
C VAL A 21 -1.02 9.75 -4.99
N ASN A 22 -1.42 11.00 -5.23
CA ASN A 22 -0.56 11.98 -5.88
C ASN A 22 0.63 12.37 -4.98
N ASP A 23 0.37 12.64 -3.70
CA ASP A 23 1.41 13.01 -2.72
C ASP A 23 2.40 11.85 -2.52
N ILE A 24 1.89 10.62 -2.48
CA ILE A 24 2.71 9.40 -2.39
C ILE A 24 3.61 9.26 -3.63
N ALA A 25 3.06 9.54 -4.82
CA ALA A 25 3.82 9.47 -6.06
C ALA A 25 4.97 10.49 -6.07
N GLU A 26 4.72 11.70 -5.57
CA GLU A 26 5.74 12.74 -5.44
C GLU A 26 6.83 12.35 -4.43
N ASP A 27 6.44 11.92 -3.21
CA ASP A 27 7.37 11.53 -2.14
C ASP A 27 8.25 10.34 -2.54
N THR A 28 7.64 9.30 -3.11
CA THR A 28 8.36 8.09 -3.56
C THR A 28 9.11 8.27 -4.87
N LYS A 29 8.95 9.43 -5.54
CA LYS A 29 9.47 9.70 -6.90
C LYS A 29 9.04 8.62 -7.91
N LYS A 30 7.81 8.15 -7.80
CA LYS A 30 7.20 7.16 -8.70
C LYS A 30 6.01 7.75 -9.43
N SER A 31 5.57 7.11 -10.50
CA SER A 31 4.34 7.53 -11.17
C SER A 31 3.11 7.13 -10.36
N LYS A 32 2.05 7.93 -10.42
CA LYS A 32 0.73 7.58 -9.86
C LYS A 32 0.26 6.19 -10.32
N ARG A 33 0.50 5.86 -11.59
CA ARG A 33 0.15 4.55 -12.17
C ARG A 33 0.88 3.41 -11.46
N TYR A 34 2.15 3.60 -11.14
CA TYR A 34 2.94 2.62 -10.41
C TYR A 34 2.41 2.40 -8.98
N ILE A 35 2.07 3.47 -8.26
CA ILE A 35 1.47 3.36 -6.91
C ILE A 35 0.15 2.58 -6.96
N LEU A 36 -0.73 2.91 -7.91
CA LEU A 36 -2.00 2.20 -8.10
C LEU A 36 -1.81 0.72 -8.47
N TYR A 37 -0.80 0.42 -9.30
CA TYR A 37 -0.43 -0.95 -9.63
C TYR A 37 0.00 -1.73 -8.38
N ARG A 38 0.92 -1.18 -7.57
CA ARG A 38 1.36 -1.82 -6.32
C ARG A 38 0.21 -2.08 -5.35
N LEU A 39 -0.69 -1.10 -5.18
CA LEU A 39 -1.89 -1.29 -4.35
C LEU A 39 -2.81 -2.37 -4.90
N SER A 40 -2.96 -2.49 -6.22
CA SER A 40 -3.76 -3.54 -6.84
C SER A 40 -3.14 -4.92 -6.65
N ASP A 41 -1.81 -5.01 -6.78
CA ASP A 41 -1.07 -6.24 -6.58
C ASP A 41 -1.17 -6.71 -5.12
N LEU A 42 -0.92 -5.82 -4.15
CA LEU A 42 -1.11 -6.09 -2.72
C LEU A 42 -2.53 -6.55 -2.40
N LYS A 43 -3.55 -5.85 -2.92
CA LYS A 43 -4.95 -6.26 -2.74
C LYS A 43 -5.20 -7.67 -3.26
N THR A 44 -4.65 -8.03 -4.42
CA THR A 44 -4.80 -9.36 -5.00
C THR A 44 -4.13 -10.41 -4.13
N SER A 45 -2.89 -10.16 -3.70
CA SER A 45 -2.09 -11.07 -2.88
C SER A 45 -2.70 -11.32 -1.50
N PHE A 46 -3.34 -10.31 -0.92
CA PHE A 46 -4.01 -10.39 0.37
C PHE A 46 -5.53 -10.65 0.22
N ASN A 47 -6.03 -11.00 -0.96
CA ASN A 47 -7.46 -11.26 -1.19
C ASN A 47 -8.40 -10.15 -0.66
N CYS A 48 -7.99 -8.90 -0.83
CA CYS A 48 -8.70 -7.71 -0.40
C CYS A 48 -9.32 -6.98 -1.59
N LYS A 49 -10.57 -6.53 -1.46
CA LYS A 49 -11.28 -5.79 -2.52
C LYS A 49 -10.98 -4.30 -2.49
N THR A 50 -10.77 -3.75 -1.30
CA THR A 50 -10.60 -2.32 -1.08
C THR A 50 -9.31 -2.04 -0.32
N THR A 51 -8.76 -0.83 -0.47
CA THR A 51 -7.57 -0.39 0.26
C THR A 51 -7.80 -0.36 1.79
N PRO A 52 -8.95 0.09 2.32
CA PRO A 52 -9.23 -0.02 3.75
C PRO A 52 -9.22 -1.47 4.26
N GLN A 53 -9.76 -2.42 3.49
CA GLN A 53 -9.74 -3.84 3.86
C GLN A 53 -8.30 -4.38 3.92
N LEU A 54 -7.46 -4.01 2.94
CA LEU A 54 -6.04 -4.35 2.94
C LEU A 54 -5.34 -3.80 4.19
N ILE A 55 -5.53 -2.52 4.52
CA ILE A 55 -4.92 -1.89 5.70
C ILE A 55 -5.35 -2.61 6.99
N TYR A 56 -6.64 -2.87 7.14
CA TYR A 56 -7.16 -3.59 8.32
C TYR A 56 -6.50 -4.97 8.47
N MET A 57 -6.38 -5.72 7.37
CA MET A 57 -5.75 -7.05 7.40
C MET A 57 -4.27 -6.98 7.73
N LEU A 58 -3.53 -6.02 7.15
CA LEU A 58 -2.11 -5.83 7.43
C LEU A 58 -1.86 -5.45 8.89
N ALA A 59 -2.69 -4.57 9.45
CA ALA A 59 -2.59 -4.13 10.84
C ALA A 59 -2.90 -5.27 11.83
N THR A 60 -3.98 -6.02 11.58
CA THR A 60 -4.38 -7.16 12.43
C THR A 60 -3.42 -8.34 12.34
N SER A 61 -2.73 -8.49 11.22
CA SER A 61 -1.68 -9.50 11.01
C SER A 61 -0.31 -9.08 11.61
N GLY A 62 -0.20 -7.87 12.14
CA GLY A 62 1.05 -7.32 12.68
C GLY A 62 2.13 -7.00 11.63
N LEU A 63 1.75 -6.97 10.35
CA LEU A 63 2.65 -6.66 9.22
C LEU A 63 2.91 -5.15 9.08
N ILE A 64 2.02 -4.33 9.64
CA ILE A 64 2.18 -2.88 9.82
C ILE A 64 1.83 -2.51 11.27
N LYS A 65 2.48 -1.48 11.80
CA LYS A 65 2.26 -0.91 13.14
C LYS A 65 1.99 0.57 13.02
#